data_AF-A0A1R4HSN6-F1
#
_entry.id   AF-A0A1R4HSN6-F1
#
_cell.length_a   1.000
_cell.length_b   1.000
_cell.length_c   1.000
_cell.angle_alpha   90.00
_cell.angle_beta   90.00
_cell.angle_gamma   90.00
#
_symmetry.space_group_name_H-M   'P 1'
#
loop_
_entity.id
_entity.type
_entity.pdbx_description
1 polymer ?
#
loop_
_entity_poly.entity_id
_entity_poly.type
_entity_poly.pdbx_seq_one_letter_code
_entity_poly.pdbx_strand_id
1 'polypeptide(L)'
;MRLEKITIRNFRSCRETEVSLAKGLTVLVGENASGKSAVVDALRLTTISSRQERMLSFSPETDRSFEASDLEKTTIRLRFNELTNGQKASFLTQMVDADEALTYTHGFDAAEDLPYWKRSSYTVGEALLEDAEPASRNRIAHVYLPPLRDAVREIDGGSGERVAEVLKILIGEDKAKRESFLDESNKLLEQVAQLELPQEARSAIADHLHEITPPSRGHDLRIGGRRHELRKLATILRLRMHEAGIRPVEMGSAGLGYANLVYVATIIVQLTKAKDYDLTLLLVEEPEAHLHPQLQSVLLSYLAEQVKKSNRDVNEDGSDAGTGDIERG
;
A
#
# COMPACT_ATOMS: atom_id res chain seq x y z
N MET A 1 -18.32 -0.96 -7.38
CA MET A 1 -17.64 -2.20 -7.81
C MET A 1 -17.24 -3.02 -6.59
N ARG A 2 -17.38 -4.34 -6.67
CA ARG A 2 -17.03 -5.30 -5.61
C ARG A 2 -16.35 -6.52 -6.22
N LEU A 3 -15.30 -7.03 -5.59
CA LEU A 3 -14.76 -8.35 -5.91
C LEU A 3 -15.67 -9.43 -5.29
N GLU A 4 -16.36 -10.18 -6.14
CA GLU A 4 -17.34 -11.20 -5.73
C GLU A 4 -16.65 -12.53 -5.46
N LYS A 5 -15.73 -12.91 -6.34
CA LYS A 5 -15.19 -14.27 -6.38
C LYS A 5 -13.77 -14.27 -6.93
N ILE A 6 -12.94 -15.14 -6.36
CA ILE A 6 -11.65 -15.53 -6.90
C ILE A 6 -11.65 -17.04 -7.18
N THR A 7 -11.19 -17.42 -8.38
CA THR A 7 -10.98 -18.81 -8.77
C THR A 7 -9.51 -19.00 -9.11
N ILE A 8 -8.88 -19.97 -8.47
CA ILE A 8 -7.44 -20.25 -8.57
C ILE A 8 -7.28 -21.68 -9.07
N ARG A 9 -6.48 -21.87 -10.11
CA ARG A 9 -6.10 -23.18 -10.62
C ARG A 9 -4.59 -23.32 -10.72
N ASN A 10 -4.08 -24.45 -10.25
CA ASN A 10 -2.69 -24.88 -10.33
C ASN A 10 -1.66 -23.92 -9.69
N PHE A 11 -2.05 -23.18 -8.64
CA PHE A 11 -1.18 -22.24 -7.92
C PHE A 11 -0.90 -22.74 -6.49
N ARG A 12 0.34 -23.11 -6.19
CA ARG A 12 0.78 -23.61 -4.88
C ARG A 12 -0.16 -24.70 -4.35
N SER A 13 -0.71 -24.55 -3.15
CA SER A 13 -1.67 -25.51 -2.56
C SER A 13 -3.06 -25.46 -3.18
N CYS A 14 -3.35 -24.50 -4.07
CA CYS A 14 -4.64 -24.38 -4.76
C CYS A 14 -4.60 -25.08 -6.12
N ARG A 15 -4.99 -26.36 -6.15
CA ARG A 15 -5.18 -27.12 -7.39
C ARG A 15 -6.38 -26.60 -8.19
N GLU A 16 -7.54 -26.55 -7.54
CA GLU A 16 -8.73 -25.88 -8.03
C GLU A 16 -9.49 -25.37 -6.81
N THR A 17 -9.41 -24.05 -6.58
CA THR A 17 -9.96 -23.40 -5.40
C THR A 17 -10.84 -22.25 -5.86
N GLU A 18 -12.08 -22.23 -5.38
CA GLU A 18 -12.99 -21.10 -5.56
C GLU A 18 -13.32 -20.50 -4.20
N VAL A 19 -13.17 -19.19 -4.07
CA VAL A 19 -13.50 -18.45 -2.84
C VAL A 19 -14.48 -17.33 -3.18
N SER A 20 -15.65 -17.39 -2.56
CA SER A 20 -16.63 -16.31 -2.59
C SER A 20 -16.31 -15.27 -1.52
N LEU A 21 -16.23 -14.00 -1.90
CA LEU A 21 -15.86 -12.89 -1.02
C LEU A 21 -17.09 -12.10 -0.61
N ALA A 22 -17.13 -11.69 0.66
CA ALA A 22 -18.19 -10.85 1.19
C ALA A 22 -18.09 -9.41 0.64
N LYS A 23 -19.20 -8.67 0.66
CA LYS A 23 -19.31 -7.27 0.19
C LYS A 23 -18.43 -6.26 0.93
N GLY A 24 -17.82 -6.67 2.04
CA GLY A 24 -17.03 -5.77 2.86
C GLY A 24 -15.78 -6.42 3.43
N LEU A 25 -15.95 -7.18 4.50
CA LEU A 25 -14.86 -7.88 5.17
C LEU A 25 -14.99 -9.38 4.93
N THR A 26 -13.95 -9.97 4.35
CA THR A 26 -13.81 -11.43 4.26
C THR A 26 -12.71 -11.88 5.20
N VAL A 27 -13.00 -12.85 6.06
CA VAL A 27 -12.03 -13.46 6.97
C VAL A 27 -11.78 -14.89 6.50
N LEU A 28 -10.55 -15.19 6.09
CA LEU A 28 -10.14 -16.54 5.71
C LEU A 28 -9.62 -17.28 6.94
N VAL A 29 -10.30 -18.34 7.35
CA VAL A 29 -9.94 -19.17 8.52
C VAL A 29 -9.66 -20.59 8.06
N GLY A 30 -8.64 -21.22 8.63
CA GLY A 30 -8.23 -22.58 8.32
C GLY A 30 -6.89 -22.93 8.97
N GLU A 31 -6.48 -24.19 8.88
CA GLU A 31 -5.19 -24.65 9.42
C GLU A 31 -3.98 -24.01 8.72
N ASN A 32 -2.81 -24.04 9.35
CA ASN A 32 -1.58 -23.60 8.69
C ASN A 32 -1.33 -24.42 7.43
N ALA A 33 -0.79 -23.77 6.40
CA ALA A 33 -0.59 -24.35 5.06
C ALA A 33 -1.88 -24.75 4.29
N SER A 34 -3.08 -24.41 4.77
CA SER A 34 -4.35 -24.69 4.06
C SER A 34 -4.60 -23.87 2.79
N GLY A 35 -3.62 -23.08 2.32
CA GLY A 35 -3.74 -22.24 1.12
C GLY A 35 -4.25 -20.81 1.33
N LYS A 36 -4.46 -20.35 2.57
CA LYS A 36 -4.90 -18.96 2.85
C LYS A 36 -3.96 -17.91 2.25
N SER A 37 -2.65 -18.02 2.52
CA SER A 37 -1.64 -17.12 1.95
C SER A 37 -1.55 -17.23 0.44
N ALA A 38 -1.86 -18.39 -0.15
CA ALA A 38 -1.92 -18.55 -1.60
C ALA A 38 -3.09 -17.75 -2.20
N VAL A 39 -4.24 -17.68 -1.52
CA VAL A 39 -5.36 -16.81 -1.96
C VAL A 39 -4.96 -15.33 -1.92
N VAL A 40 -4.28 -14.90 -0.85
CA VAL A 40 -3.79 -13.52 -0.72
C VAL A 40 -2.77 -13.18 -1.80
N ASP A 41 -1.78 -14.07 -2.04
CA ASP A 41 -0.78 -13.88 -3.08
C ASP A 41 -1.36 -13.92 -4.49
N ALA A 42 -2.40 -14.72 -4.71
CA ALA A 42 -3.12 -14.72 -5.99
C ALA A 42 -3.77 -13.36 -6.28
N LEU A 43 -4.34 -12.70 -5.27
CA LEU A 43 -4.84 -11.32 -5.41
C LEU A 43 -3.71 -10.33 -5.69
N ARG A 44 -2.55 -10.50 -5.05
CA ARG A 44 -1.37 -9.64 -5.27
C ARG A 44 -0.76 -9.80 -6.67
N LEU A 45 -0.81 -11.01 -7.24
CA LEU A 45 -0.34 -11.30 -8.60
C LEU A 45 -1.26 -10.73 -9.70
N THR A 46 -2.51 -10.41 -9.38
CA THR A 46 -3.54 -10.04 -10.34
C THR A 46 -3.97 -8.57 -10.26
N THR A 47 -3.59 -7.87 -9.20
CA THR A 47 -3.90 -6.45 -8.99
C THR A 47 -2.63 -5.65 -8.75
N ILE A 48 -2.65 -4.36 -9.04
CA ILE A 48 -1.47 -3.51 -8.85
C ILE A 48 -1.32 -3.10 -7.38
N SER A 49 -0.09 -3.05 -6.89
CA SER A 49 0.17 -2.48 -5.56
C SER A 49 0.05 -0.96 -5.64
N SER A 50 -0.78 -0.36 -4.79
CA SER A 50 -0.84 1.10 -4.67
C SER A 50 0.41 1.69 -4.00
N ARG A 51 1.21 0.85 -3.31
CA ARG A 51 2.33 1.29 -2.46
C ARG A 51 3.69 1.38 -3.17
N GLN A 52 3.77 1.22 -4.50
CA GLN A 52 5.06 1.05 -5.21
C GLN A 52 5.96 -0.05 -4.60
N GLU A 53 5.36 -1.00 -3.88
CA GLU A 53 6.07 -2.15 -3.36
C GLU A 53 6.53 -3.04 -4.52
N ARG A 54 7.59 -3.80 -4.30
CA ARG A 54 8.09 -4.74 -5.31
C ARG A 54 6.98 -5.72 -5.65
N MET A 55 6.51 -5.70 -6.90
CA MET A 55 5.47 -6.62 -7.35
C MET A 55 5.92 -8.06 -7.10
N LEU A 56 5.00 -8.86 -6.58
CA LEU A 56 5.18 -10.29 -6.49
C LEU A 56 5.31 -10.84 -7.91
N SER A 57 6.35 -11.64 -8.16
CA SER A 57 6.57 -12.30 -9.45
C SER A 57 6.20 -13.77 -9.33
N PHE A 58 5.52 -14.31 -10.34
CA PHE A 58 5.25 -15.73 -10.45
C PHE A 58 6.52 -16.50 -10.88
N SER A 59 6.83 -17.59 -10.20
CA SER A 59 7.89 -18.53 -10.53
C SER A 59 7.32 -19.92 -10.85
N PRO A 60 7.48 -20.43 -12.08
CA PRO A 60 7.03 -21.79 -12.43
C PRO A 60 7.59 -22.89 -11.52
N GLU A 61 8.80 -22.71 -10.99
CA GLU A 61 9.49 -23.71 -10.16
C GLU A 61 8.91 -23.80 -8.74
N THR A 62 8.41 -22.70 -8.19
CA THR A 62 8.02 -22.61 -6.77
C THR A 62 6.54 -22.35 -6.56
N ASP A 63 5.85 -21.74 -7.53
CA ASP A 63 4.46 -21.29 -7.39
C ASP A 63 3.44 -22.20 -8.08
N ARG A 64 3.87 -23.20 -8.85
CA ARG A 64 2.96 -24.20 -9.43
C ARG A 64 2.51 -25.19 -8.36
N SER A 65 1.30 -25.71 -8.54
CA SER A 65 0.85 -26.85 -7.73
C SER A 65 1.66 -28.10 -8.05
N PHE A 66 2.05 -28.85 -7.02
CA PHE A 66 2.89 -30.04 -7.13
C PHE A 66 2.33 -31.14 -8.05
N GLU A 67 1.01 -31.18 -8.22
CA GLU A 67 0.33 -32.17 -9.08
C GLU A 67 0.00 -31.66 -10.49
N ALA A 68 0.31 -30.40 -10.81
CA ALA A 68 0.01 -29.84 -12.13
C ALA A 68 0.97 -30.41 -13.19
N SER A 69 0.41 -30.94 -14.29
CA SER A 69 1.22 -31.40 -15.42
C SER A 69 1.93 -30.22 -16.11
N ASP A 70 3.09 -30.42 -16.74
CA ASP A 70 3.87 -29.35 -17.40
C ASP A 70 3.13 -28.57 -18.48
N LEU A 71 2.03 -29.12 -18.99
CA LEU A 71 1.18 -28.51 -20.00
C LEU A 71 0.04 -27.66 -19.41
N GLU A 72 -0.22 -27.78 -18.10
CA GLU A 72 -1.31 -27.05 -17.45
C GLU A 72 -0.87 -25.66 -16.99
N LYS A 73 -1.58 -24.65 -17.52
CA LYS A 73 -1.42 -23.25 -17.12
C LYS A 73 -1.90 -23.04 -15.70
N THR A 74 -1.17 -22.21 -14.96
CA THR A 74 -1.68 -21.64 -13.71
C THR A 74 -2.61 -20.49 -14.06
N THR A 75 -3.81 -20.45 -13.48
CA THR A 75 -4.76 -19.36 -13.77
C THR A 75 -5.35 -18.81 -12.49
N ILE A 76 -5.46 -17.49 -12.43
CA ILE A 76 -6.15 -16.78 -11.36
C ILE A 76 -7.20 -15.91 -12.03
N ARG A 77 -8.47 -16.18 -11.71
CA ARG A 77 -9.63 -15.46 -12.22
C ARG A 77 -10.25 -14.64 -11.10
N LEU A 78 -10.47 -13.36 -11.36
CA LEU A 78 -11.20 -12.45 -10.51
C LEU A 78 -12.51 -12.07 -11.20
N ARG A 79 -13.61 -12.14 -10.45
CA ARG A 79 -14.92 -11.71 -10.92
C ARG A 79 -15.48 -10.61 -10.04
N PHE A 80 -15.87 -9.52 -10.67
CA PHE A 80 -16.37 -8.32 -10.02
C PHE A 80 -17.83 -8.04 -10.43
N ASN A 81 -18.62 -7.60 -9.46
CA ASN A 81 -20.02 -7.22 -9.65
C ASN A 81 -20.31 -5.85 -8.99
N GLU A 82 -21.57 -5.41 -9.02
CA GLU A 82 -22.02 -4.17 -8.40
C GLU A 82 -21.20 -2.93 -8.87
N LEU A 83 -20.87 -2.86 -10.17
CA LEU A 83 -20.21 -1.71 -10.79
C LEU A 83 -21.19 -0.54 -10.90
N THR A 84 -20.73 0.68 -10.59
CA THR A 84 -21.51 1.90 -10.83
C THR A 84 -21.56 2.21 -12.33
N ASN A 85 -22.50 3.05 -12.79
CA ASN A 85 -22.58 3.41 -14.22
C ASN A 85 -21.29 4.04 -14.76
N GLY A 86 -20.60 4.88 -13.96
CA GLY A 86 -19.30 5.44 -14.34
C GLY A 86 -18.20 4.38 -14.46
N GLN A 87 -18.22 3.38 -13.58
CA GLN A 87 -17.30 2.23 -13.65
C GLN A 87 -17.62 1.37 -14.88
N LYS A 88 -18.89 1.07 -15.14
CA LYS A 88 -19.31 0.32 -16.34
C LYS A 88 -18.83 1.00 -17.63
N ALA A 89 -18.93 2.33 -17.71
CA ALA A 89 -18.39 3.08 -18.84
C ALA A 89 -16.86 2.95 -18.97
N SER A 90 -16.14 2.95 -17.84
CA SER A 90 -14.68 2.82 -17.80
C SER A 90 -14.17 1.40 -18.13
N PHE A 91 -15.00 0.38 -17.94
CA PHE A 91 -14.69 -1.03 -18.18
C PHE A 91 -15.47 -1.63 -19.37
N LEU A 92 -16.10 -0.79 -20.20
CA LEU A 92 -17.03 -1.22 -21.24
C LEU A 92 -16.40 -2.24 -22.20
N THR A 93 -15.12 -2.08 -22.52
CA THR A 93 -14.38 -2.97 -23.44
C THR A 93 -14.06 -4.33 -22.84
N GLN A 94 -14.07 -4.47 -21.51
CA GLN A 94 -13.81 -5.73 -20.80
C GLN A 94 -15.08 -6.43 -20.31
N MET A 95 -16.19 -5.73 -20.24
CA MET A 95 -17.50 -6.27 -19.85
C MET A 95 -18.15 -7.00 -21.02
N VAL A 96 -17.62 -8.20 -21.31
CA VAL A 96 -18.05 -9.04 -22.43
C VAL A 96 -19.05 -10.12 -22.03
N ASP A 97 -19.27 -10.31 -20.73
CA ASP A 97 -20.18 -11.30 -20.16
C ASP A 97 -21.63 -10.78 -20.19
N ALA A 98 -22.60 -11.68 -20.37
CA ALA A 98 -24.03 -11.32 -20.55
C ALA A 98 -24.68 -10.73 -19.29
N ASP A 99 -24.09 -10.97 -18.13
CA ASP A 99 -24.59 -10.52 -16.82
C ASP A 99 -23.95 -9.22 -16.35
N GLU A 100 -23.22 -8.53 -17.24
CA GLU A 100 -22.50 -7.29 -16.93
C GLU A 100 -21.53 -7.44 -15.74
N ALA A 101 -20.99 -8.64 -15.51
CA ALA A 101 -19.87 -8.83 -14.61
C ALA A 101 -18.56 -8.44 -15.32
N LEU A 102 -17.63 -7.90 -14.53
CA LEU A 102 -16.26 -7.70 -14.99
C LEU A 102 -15.44 -8.90 -14.56
N THR A 103 -14.92 -9.67 -15.51
CA THR A 103 -14.12 -10.87 -15.24
C THR A 103 -12.73 -10.72 -15.84
N TYR A 104 -11.70 -10.84 -15.01
CA TYR A 104 -10.29 -10.88 -15.45
C TYR A 104 -9.67 -12.22 -15.13
N THR A 105 -8.95 -12.82 -16.08
CA THR A 105 -8.15 -14.02 -15.85
C THR A 105 -6.68 -13.73 -16.18
N HIS A 106 -5.81 -13.87 -15.20
CA HIS A 106 -4.36 -13.84 -15.36
C HIS A 106 -3.85 -15.28 -15.48
N GLY A 107 -3.29 -15.63 -16.63
CA GLY A 107 -2.70 -16.94 -16.90
C GLY A 107 -1.18 -16.89 -16.89
N PHE A 108 -0.56 -17.90 -16.28
CA PHE A 108 0.88 -18.13 -16.28
C PHE A 108 1.22 -19.44 -16.97
N ASP A 109 2.10 -19.36 -17.96
CA ASP A 109 2.60 -20.48 -18.73
C ASP A 109 3.96 -20.94 -18.18
N ALA A 110 4.12 -22.26 -18.04
CA ALA A 110 5.31 -22.88 -17.50
C ALA A 110 6.25 -23.43 -18.58
N ALA A 111 5.85 -23.37 -19.87
CA ALA A 111 6.66 -23.91 -20.95
C ALA A 111 8.02 -23.22 -21.03
N GLU A 112 9.10 -24.02 -20.91
CA GLU A 112 10.48 -23.51 -20.95
C GLU A 112 10.81 -22.84 -22.27
N ASP A 113 10.24 -23.35 -23.37
CA ASP A 113 10.44 -22.83 -24.74
C ASP A 113 9.79 -21.46 -24.99
N LEU A 114 8.92 -20.99 -24.10
CA LEU A 114 8.30 -19.68 -24.22
C LEU A 114 9.22 -18.58 -23.66
N PRO A 115 9.44 -17.49 -24.40
CA PRO A 115 10.07 -16.29 -23.85
C PRO A 115 9.32 -15.76 -22.63
N TYR A 116 10.05 -15.24 -21.64
CA TYR A 116 9.49 -14.78 -20.36
C TYR A 116 8.28 -13.84 -20.52
N TRP A 117 8.30 -12.89 -21.47
CA TRP A 117 7.20 -11.95 -21.68
C TRP A 117 5.92 -12.58 -22.27
N LYS A 118 6.01 -13.80 -22.84
CA LYS A 118 4.86 -14.58 -23.30
C LYS A 118 4.35 -15.57 -22.25
N ARG A 119 5.03 -15.69 -21.10
CA ARG A 119 4.61 -16.57 -20.00
C ARG A 119 3.50 -15.98 -19.14
N SER A 120 3.17 -14.70 -19.29
CA SER A 120 2.02 -14.07 -18.65
C SER A 120 1.02 -13.62 -19.71
N SER A 121 -0.27 -13.84 -19.43
CA SER A 121 -1.38 -13.47 -20.31
C SER A 121 -2.56 -12.95 -19.50
N TYR A 122 -3.25 -11.96 -20.04
CA TYR A 122 -4.48 -11.41 -19.46
C TYR A 122 -5.62 -11.60 -20.44
N THR A 123 -6.73 -12.11 -19.94
CA THR A 123 -7.96 -12.33 -20.71
C THR A 123 -9.16 -11.83 -19.93
N VAL A 124 -10.24 -11.54 -20.66
CA VAL A 124 -11.49 -11.00 -20.12
C VAL A 124 -12.67 -11.90 -20.41
N GLY A 125 -13.65 -11.89 -19.50
CA GLY A 125 -14.88 -12.66 -19.61
C GLY A 125 -14.72 -14.17 -19.43
N GLU A 126 -15.86 -14.87 -19.48
CA GLU A 126 -15.91 -16.34 -19.41
C GLU A 126 -15.30 -17.01 -20.65
N ALA A 127 -15.42 -16.35 -21.81
CA ALA A 127 -14.88 -16.82 -23.08
C ALA A 127 -13.36 -16.61 -23.23
N LEU A 128 -12.69 -16.03 -22.23
CA LEU A 128 -11.24 -15.78 -22.21
C LEU A 128 -10.76 -14.98 -23.44
N LEU A 129 -11.46 -13.88 -23.74
CA LEU A 129 -11.11 -12.99 -24.84
C LEU A 129 -9.85 -12.17 -24.53
N GLU A 130 -9.16 -11.66 -25.54
CA GLU A 130 -8.02 -10.77 -25.36
C GLU A 130 -8.45 -9.45 -24.70
N ASP A 131 -7.68 -8.97 -23.72
CA ASP A 131 -7.97 -7.68 -23.08
C ASP A 131 -7.61 -6.52 -24.01
N ALA A 132 -8.63 -5.89 -24.59
CA ALA A 132 -8.48 -4.79 -25.54
C ALA A 132 -7.90 -3.52 -24.93
N GLU A 133 -8.04 -3.30 -23.62
CA GLU A 133 -7.55 -2.10 -22.93
C GLU A 133 -6.90 -2.45 -21.58
N PRO A 134 -5.65 -2.96 -21.60
CA PRO A 134 -4.93 -3.39 -20.40
C PRO A 134 -4.77 -2.32 -19.32
N ALA A 135 -4.80 -1.04 -19.70
CA ALA A 135 -4.65 0.09 -18.78
C ALA A 135 -5.82 0.18 -17.77
N SER A 136 -7.03 -0.25 -18.15
CA SER A 136 -8.20 -0.22 -17.26
C SER A 136 -8.01 -1.10 -16.02
N ARG A 137 -7.20 -2.17 -16.11
CA ARG A 137 -6.86 -3.02 -14.96
C ARG A 137 -6.13 -2.28 -13.85
N ASN A 138 -5.37 -1.23 -14.19
CA ASN A 138 -4.66 -0.41 -13.21
C ASN A 138 -5.59 0.44 -12.35
N ARG A 139 -6.90 0.45 -12.63
CA ARG A 139 -7.92 1.09 -11.79
C ARG A 139 -8.32 0.21 -10.60
N ILE A 140 -7.83 -1.03 -10.53
CA ILE A 140 -8.03 -1.97 -9.43
C ILE A 140 -6.69 -2.20 -8.73
N ALA A 141 -6.58 -1.72 -7.49
CA ALA A 141 -5.36 -1.79 -6.71
C ALA A 141 -5.52 -2.63 -5.44
N HIS A 142 -4.40 -3.01 -4.85
CA HIS A 142 -4.36 -3.57 -3.50
C HIS A 142 -3.36 -2.81 -2.61
N VAL A 143 -3.63 -2.87 -1.32
CA VAL A 143 -2.68 -2.59 -0.24
C VAL A 143 -2.47 -3.87 0.53
N TYR A 144 -1.22 -4.31 0.61
CA TYR A 144 -0.85 -5.53 1.32
C TYR A 144 -0.22 -5.19 2.67
N LEU A 145 -0.72 -5.81 3.73
CA LEU A 145 -0.13 -5.80 5.06
C LEU A 145 0.47 -7.18 5.31
N PRO A 146 1.81 -7.29 5.35
CA PRO A 146 2.46 -8.52 5.78
C PRO A 146 2.08 -8.82 7.24
N PRO A 147 2.43 -10.02 7.75
CA PRO A 147 2.17 -10.42 9.12
C PRO A 147 2.52 -9.30 10.11
N LEU A 148 1.54 -8.91 10.94
CA LEU A 148 1.67 -7.71 11.78
C LEU A 148 2.81 -7.80 12.80
N ARG A 149 3.41 -8.98 13.03
CA ARG A 149 4.67 -9.13 13.77
C ARG A 149 5.80 -8.24 13.28
N ASP A 150 5.80 -7.90 11.99
CA ASP A 150 6.83 -7.06 11.38
C ASP A 150 6.51 -5.55 11.47
N ALA A 151 5.33 -5.17 11.97
CA ALA A 151 4.87 -3.78 12.02
C ALA A 151 5.75 -2.86 12.89
N VAL A 152 6.39 -3.39 13.94
CA VAL A 152 7.35 -2.62 14.75
C VAL A 152 8.55 -2.21 13.91
N ARG A 153 9.06 -3.12 13.06
CA ARG A 153 10.17 -2.81 12.16
C ARG A 153 9.74 -1.80 11.09
N GLU A 154 8.51 -1.89 10.61
CA GLU A 154 7.96 -0.93 9.64
C GLU A 154 7.75 0.47 10.24
N ILE A 155 7.41 0.58 11.52
CA ILE A 155 7.23 1.87 12.22
C ILE A 155 8.58 2.43 12.70
N ASP A 156 9.45 1.59 13.25
CA ASP A 156 10.69 2.00 13.94
C ASP A 156 11.95 1.86 13.06
N GLY A 157 11.81 1.40 11.81
CA GLY A 157 12.91 1.13 10.87
C GLY A 157 13.74 2.35 10.43
N GLY A 158 13.59 3.50 11.10
CA GLY A 158 14.41 4.70 10.92
C GLY A 158 14.26 5.40 9.57
N SER A 159 13.52 4.82 8.62
CA SER A 159 13.35 5.36 7.26
C SER A 159 12.46 6.60 7.21
N GLY A 160 11.68 6.87 8.27
CA GLY A 160 10.68 7.95 8.33
C GLY A 160 9.58 7.85 7.28
N GLU A 161 9.52 6.75 6.53
CA GLU A 161 8.72 6.63 5.32
C GLU A 161 7.22 6.71 5.63
N ARG A 162 6.79 6.06 6.72
CA ARG A 162 5.40 6.08 7.17
C ARG A 162 4.92 7.46 7.58
N VAL A 163 5.70 8.17 8.39
CA VAL A 163 5.35 9.54 8.78
C VAL A 163 5.39 10.45 7.55
N ALA A 164 6.37 10.29 6.66
CA ALA A 164 6.48 11.06 5.42
C ALA A 164 5.24 10.89 4.53
N GLU A 165 4.74 9.66 4.39
CA GLU A 165 3.53 9.35 3.63
C GLU A 165 2.29 10.01 4.24
N VAL A 166 2.10 9.86 5.56
CA VAL A 166 0.96 10.47 6.26
C VAL A 166 1.02 12.00 6.11
N LEU A 167 2.18 12.62 6.30
CA LEU A 167 2.35 14.06 6.09
C LEU A 167 2.05 14.46 4.65
N LYS A 168 2.56 13.71 3.66
CA LYS A 168 2.29 13.97 2.24
C LYS A 168 0.79 13.93 1.94
N ILE A 169 0.07 12.97 2.49
CA ILE A 169 -1.38 12.83 2.35
C ILE A 169 -2.13 13.99 3.00
N LEU A 170 -1.75 14.39 4.21
CA LEU A 170 -2.39 15.50 4.92
C LEU A 170 -2.08 16.87 4.30
N ILE A 171 -0.95 16.99 3.61
CA ILE A 171 -0.62 18.15 2.77
C ILE A 171 -1.48 18.12 1.50
N GLY A 172 -1.66 16.96 0.88
CA GLY A 172 -2.40 16.84 -0.37
C GLY A 172 -1.76 17.67 -1.48
N GLU A 173 -2.58 18.44 -2.20
CA GLU A 173 -2.13 19.36 -3.27
C GLU A 173 -1.80 20.77 -2.76
N ASP A 174 -1.92 21.03 -1.46
CA ASP A 174 -1.67 22.34 -0.86
C ASP A 174 -0.16 22.66 -0.82
N LYS A 175 0.31 23.33 -1.88
CA LYS A 175 1.71 23.77 -2.01
C LYS A 175 2.11 24.75 -0.90
N ALA A 176 1.21 25.63 -0.47
CA ALA A 176 1.52 26.63 0.55
C ALA A 176 1.75 25.98 1.92
N LYS A 177 0.87 25.04 2.30
CA LYS A 177 1.05 24.22 3.52
C LYS A 177 2.35 23.43 3.48
N ARG A 178 2.69 22.86 2.31
CA ARG A 178 3.96 22.15 2.12
C ARG A 178 5.16 23.06 2.34
N GLU A 179 5.20 24.21 1.68
CA GLU A 179 6.32 25.15 1.76
C GLU A 179 6.48 25.70 3.18
N SER A 180 5.38 26.10 3.82
CA SER A 180 5.39 26.58 5.21
C SER A 180 6.00 25.55 6.17
N PHE A 181 5.59 24.28 6.05
CA PHE A 181 6.14 23.21 6.89
C PHE A 181 7.63 22.99 6.65
N LEU A 182 8.06 22.99 5.37
CA LEU A 182 9.48 22.80 5.02
C LEU A 182 10.33 23.95 5.53
N ASP A 183 9.88 25.19 5.39
CA ASP A 183 10.66 26.36 5.78
C ASP A 183 10.79 26.47 7.30
N GLU A 184 9.69 26.25 8.03
CA GLU A 184 9.72 26.25 9.50
C GLU A 184 10.62 25.13 10.04
N SER A 185 10.49 23.91 9.49
CA SER A 185 11.30 22.76 9.92
C SER A 185 12.79 22.97 9.64
N ASN A 186 13.15 23.49 8.47
CA ASN A 186 14.54 23.76 8.12
C ASN A 186 15.14 24.89 8.96
N LYS A 187 14.34 25.91 9.31
CA LYS A 187 14.76 26.98 10.22
C LYS A 187 15.10 26.43 11.61
N LEU A 188 14.31 25.49 12.15
CA LEU A 188 14.60 24.83 13.42
C LEU A 188 15.91 24.03 13.37
N LEU A 189 16.18 23.33 12.26
CA LEU A 189 17.45 22.61 12.09
C LEU A 189 18.66 23.55 11.97
N GLU A 190 18.47 24.72 11.36
CA GLU A 190 19.50 25.74 11.27
C GLU A 190 19.87 26.30 12.67
N GLN A 191 18.90 26.39 13.58
CA GLN A 191 19.16 26.76 14.98
C GLN A 191 20.02 25.72 15.71
N VAL A 192 19.88 24.42 15.39
CA VAL A 192 20.74 23.38 15.97
C VAL A 192 22.19 23.57 15.54
N ALA A 193 22.44 23.96 14.29
CA ALA A 193 23.80 24.25 13.81
C ALA A 193 24.44 25.48 14.48
N GLN A 194 23.63 26.37 15.07
CA GLN A 194 24.09 27.57 15.78
C GLN A 194 24.41 27.34 17.26
N LEU A 195 24.18 26.13 17.78
CA LEU A 195 24.52 25.79 19.17
C LEU A 195 26.04 25.81 19.40
N GLU A 196 26.43 25.99 20.66
CA GLU A 196 27.83 26.14 21.08
C GLU A 196 28.71 24.96 20.61
N LEU A 197 28.30 23.72 20.89
CA LEU A 197 29.08 22.52 20.54
C LEU A 197 29.38 22.38 19.03
N PRO A 198 28.42 22.55 18.09
CA PRO A 198 28.72 22.64 16.66
C PRO A 198 29.69 23.76 16.29
N GLN A 199 29.59 24.92 16.93
CA GLN A 199 30.48 26.06 16.63
C GLN A 199 31.91 25.82 17.15
N GLU A 200 32.05 25.21 18.33
CA GLU A 200 33.33 24.73 18.86
C GLU A 200 33.95 23.70 17.92
N ALA A 201 33.17 22.70 17.48
CA ALA A 201 33.64 21.70 16.52
C ALA A 201 34.09 22.33 15.20
N ARG A 202 33.32 23.31 14.68
CA ARG A 202 33.72 24.08 13.49
C ARG A 202 35.06 24.78 13.71
N SER A 203 35.25 25.45 14.85
CA SER A 203 36.48 26.16 15.16
C SER A 203 37.67 25.21 15.21
N ALA A 204 37.55 24.11 15.97
CA ALA A 204 38.63 23.13 16.12
C ALA A 204 39.08 22.52 14.79
N ILE A 205 38.13 22.24 13.89
CA ILE A 205 38.42 21.73 12.53
C ILE A 205 39.04 22.84 11.66
N ALA A 206 38.53 24.07 11.75
CA ALA A 206 39.05 25.20 10.97
C ALA A 206 40.51 25.53 11.34
N ASP A 207 40.86 25.43 12.62
CA ASP A 207 42.23 25.65 13.11
C ASP A 207 43.20 24.64 12.49
N HIS A 208 42.85 23.35 12.51
CA HIS A 208 43.66 22.31 11.86
C HIS A 208 43.71 22.48 10.33
N LEU A 209 42.61 22.89 9.70
CA LEU A 209 42.57 23.13 8.27
C LEU A 209 43.49 24.30 7.87
N HIS A 210 43.61 25.32 8.73
CA HIS A 210 44.51 26.44 8.53
C HIS A 210 45.98 26.02 8.58
N GLU A 211 46.35 25.11 9.50
CA GLU A 211 47.73 24.61 9.61
C GLU A 211 48.19 23.81 8.38
N ILE A 212 47.27 23.03 7.77
CA ILE A 212 47.60 22.16 6.63
C ILE A 212 47.41 22.84 5.27
N THR A 213 46.90 24.08 5.23
CA THR A 213 46.59 24.78 3.99
C THR A 213 47.48 26.00 3.81
N PRO A 214 48.14 26.18 2.65
CA PRO A 214 48.94 27.38 2.39
C PRO A 214 48.09 28.65 2.52
N PRO A 215 48.66 29.78 3.01
CA PRO A 215 47.93 31.04 3.19
C PRO A 215 47.27 31.58 1.91
N SER A 216 47.77 31.19 0.74
CA SER A 216 47.22 31.55 -0.57
C SER A 216 45.95 30.78 -0.96
N ARG A 217 45.52 29.80 -0.16
CA ARG A 217 44.32 28.97 -0.40
C ARG A 217 43.42 28.89 0.84
N GLY A 218 43.16 30.01 1.50
CA GLY A 218 42.22 30.05 2.61
C GLY A 218 40.85 29.48 2.25
N HIS A 219 40.31 28.60 3.10
CA HIS A 219 38.98 28.02 2.97
C HIS A 219 38.10 28.46 4.14
N ASP A 220 36.87 28.90 3.86
CA ASP A 220 35.87 29.22 4.89
C ASP A 220 35.07 27.96 5.23
N LEU A 221 35.27 27.44 6.44
CA LEU A 221 34.55 26.27 6.94
C LEU A 221 33.26 26.71 7.63
N ARG A 222 32.13 26.15 7.18
CA ARG A 222 30.81 26.37 7.78
C ARG A 222 30.17 25.06 8.17
N ILE A 223 29.64 25.00 9.39
CA ILE A 223 28.65 24.00 9.79
C ILE A 223 27.30 24.71 9.77
N GLY A 224 26.40 24.26 8.90
CA GLY A 224 25.07 24.86 8.72
C GLY A 224 24.01 23.80 8.46
N GLY A 225 22.75 24.16 8.68
CA GLY A 225 21.62 23.32 8.31
C GLY A 225 21.54 23.17 6.79
N ARG A 226 21.50 21.93 6.28
CA ARG A 226 21.17 21.69 4.88
C ARG A 226 19.66 21.79 4.74
N ARG A 227 19.14 22.43 3.68
CA ARG A 227 17.70 22.35 3.39
C ARG A 227 17.33 20.90 3.09
N HIS A 228 16.48 20.32 3.94
CA HIS A 228 15.99 18.97 3.86
C HIS A 228 14.60 18.93 3.21
N GLU A 229 14.40 17.91 2.39
CA GLU A 229 13.10 17.57 1.82
C GLU A 229 12.19 16.90 2.86
N LEU A 230 10.88 16.88 2.58
CA LEU A 230 9.85 16.29 3.46
C LEU A 230 10.23 14.89 3.97
N ARG A 231 10.75 14.02 3.09
CA ARG A 231 11.18 12.66 3.47
C ARG A 231 12.27 12.66 4.54
N LYS A 232 13.29 13.51 4.38
CA LYS A 232 14.41 13.62 5.34
C LYS A 232 14.00 14.29 6.65
N LEU A 233 13.02 15.20 6.61
CA LEU A 233 12.47 15.79 7.83
C LEU A 233 11.61 14.78 8.59
N ALA A 234 10.84 13.97 7.88
CA ALA A 234 10.03 12.92 8.47
C ALA A 234 10.86 11.83 9.16
N THR A 235 12.12 11.56 8.75
CA THR A 235 13.00 10.61 9.45
C THR A 235 13.41 11.07 10.85
N ILE A 236 13.29 12.36 11.14
CA ILE A 236 13.55 12.94 12.47
C ILE A 236 12.36 12.69 13.40
N LEU A 237 11.15 12.63 12.84
CA LEU A 237 9.92 12.41 13.58
C LEU A 237 9.78 10.92 13.89
N ARG A 238 9.63 10.60 15.18
CA ARG A 238 9.31 9.25 15.63
C ARG A 238 7.92 9.23 16.24
N LEU A 239 7.10 8.26 15.82
CA LEU A 239 5.86 7.97 16.52
C LEU A 239 6.20 7.36 17.88
N ARG A 240 5.65 7.94 18.95
CA ARG A 240 5.78 7.44 20.32
C ARG A 240 4.39 7.27 20.92
N MET A 241 4.22 6.25 21.75
CA MET A 241 2.94 5.91 22.37
C MET A 241 3.17 5.46 23.80
N HIS A 242 2.22 5.81 24.66
CA HIS A 242 2.20 5.36 26.05
C HIS A 242 0.75 5.23 26.51
N GLU A 243 0.54 4.45 27.57
CA GLU A 243 -0.72 4.43 28.29
C GLU A 243 -0.97 5.80 28.94
N ALA A 244 -2.24 6.23 29.00
CA ALA A 244 -2.60 7.54 29.54
C ALA A 244 -2.08 7.71 30.98
N GLY A 245 -1.20 8.71 31.20
CA GLY A 245 -0.60 9.00 32.51
C GLY A 245 0.85 8.51 32.71
N ILE A 246 1.45 7.82 31.73
CA ILE A 246 2.86 7.37 31.77
C ILE A 246 3.70 8.18 30.78
N ARG A 247 5.02 8.34 31.00
CA ARG A 247 5.91 9.04 30.05
C ARG A 247 5.99 8.28 28.71
N PRO A 248 6.08 8.99 27.56
CA PRO A 248 6.25 8.37 26.25
C PRO A 248 7.51 7.49 26.21
N VAL A 249 7.34 6.20 25.97
CA VAL A 249 8.45 5.27 25.71
C VAL A 249 8.44 4.90 24.22
N GLU A 250 9.57 4.42 23.70
CA GLU A 250 9.70 4.00 22.32
C GLU A 250 8.71 2.87 21.98
N MET A 251 8.20 2.84 20.75
CA MET A 251 7.12 1.91 20.34
C MET A 251 7.43 0.44 20.62
N GLY A 252 8.71 0.03 20.51
CA GLY A 252 9.16 -1.32 20.84
C GLY A 252 8.90 -1.74 22.30
N SER A 253 8.71 -0.77 23.20
CA SER A 253 8.39 -1.01 24.62
C SER A 253 6.91 -0.82 24.99
N ALA A 254 6.11 -0.18 24.11
CA ALA A 254 4.69 0.11 24.35
C ALA A 254 3.75 -1.09 24.10
N GLY A 255 4.31 -2.28 23.88
CA GLY A 255 3.57 -3.51 23.57
C GLY A 255 3.33 -3.69 22.08
N LEU A 256 3.85 -4.80 21.54
CA LEU A 256 3.79 -5.18 20.12
C LEU A 256 2.39 -5.03 19.52
N GLY A 257 1.34 -5.32 20.29
CA GLY A 257 -0.04 -5.24 19.79
C GLY A 257 -0.53 -3.83 19.48
N TYR A 258 -0.14 -2.81 20.25
CA TYR A 258 -0.55 -1.44 19.93
C TYR A 258 0.25 -0.85 18.77
N ALA A 259 1.51 -1.23 18.59
CA ALA A 259 2.28 -0.89 17.40
C ALA A 259 1.55 -1.38 16.13
N ASN A 260 0.97 -2.58 16.19
CA ASN A 260 0.17 -3.15 15.08
C ASN A 260 -1.07 -2.30 14.80
N LEU A 261 -1.75 -1.80 15.83
CA LEU A 261 -2.90 -0.90 15.66
C LEU A 261 -2.51 0.45 15.05
N VAL A 262 -1.38 1.04 15.48
CA VAL A 262 -0.85 2.27 14.87
C VAL A 262 -0.53 2.03 13.40
N TYR A 263 0.11 0.91 13.09
CA TYR A 263 0.44 0.52 11.72
C TYR A 263 -0.82 0.45 10.85
N VAL A 264 -1.84 -0.29 11.28
CA VAL A 264 -3.11 -0.37 10.56
C VAL A 264 -3.76 1.01 10.40
N ALA A 265 -3.78 1.83 11.46
CA ALA A 265 -4.35 3.16 11.41
C ALA A 265 -3.67 4.07 10.37
N THR A 266 -2.34 4.04 10.28
CA THR A 266 -1.62 4.80 9.24
C THR A 266 -2.02 4.36 7.84
N ILE A 267 -2.27 3.07 7.62
CA ILE A 267 -2.67 2.54 6.31
C ILE A 267 -4.10 2.95 5.96
N ILE A 268 -5.02 2.93 6.93
CA ILE A 268 -6.39 3.43 6.70
C ILE A 268 -6.38 4.92 6.32
N VAL A 269 -5.52 5.74 6.95
CA VAL A 269 -5.35 7.15 6.57
C VAL A 269 -4.89 7.28 5.11
N GLN A 270 -4.03 6.38 4.64
CA GLN A 270 -3.59 6.36 3.25
C GLN A 270 -4.72 5.96 2.30
N LEU A 271 -5.46 4.91 2.64
CA LEU A 271 -6.56 4.39 1.83
C LEU A 271 -7.73 5.39 1.69
N THR A 272 -8.04 6.13 2.76
CA THR A 272 -9.15 7.09 2.75
C THR A 272 -8.88 8.36 1.95
N LYS A 273 -7.61 8.67 1.66
CA LYS A 273 -7.20 9.93 1.02
C LYS A 273 -6.64 9.74 -0.39
N ALA A 274 -6.21 8.54 -0.77
CA ALA A 274 -5.73 8.22 -2.12
C ALA A 274 -6.86 7.58 -2.95
N LYS A 275 -7.85 8.37 -3.37
CA LYS A 275 -8.98 7.93 -4.24
C LYS A 275 -8.58 7.86 -5.73
N ASP A 276 -7.40 7.33 -6.04
CA ASP A 276 -6.93 7.23 -7.43
C ASP A 276 -7.42 5.95 -8.16
N TYR A 277 -8.15 5.08 -7.46
CA TYR A 277 -8.58 3.76 -7.94
C TYR A 277 -10.09 3.55 -7.80
N ASP A 278 -10.70 2.82 -8.73
CA ASP A 278 -12.12 2.45 -8.68
C ASP A 278 -12.41 1.39 -7.61
N LEU A 279 -11.40 0.59 -7.26
CA LEU A 279 -11.43 -0.36 -6.16
C LEU A 279 -10.03 -0.54 -5.57
N THR A 280 -9.94 -0.46 -4.25
CA THR A 280 -8.72 -0.79 -3.50
C THR A 280 -9.00 -1.93 -2.52
N LEU A 281 -8.28 -3.04 -2.69
CA LEU A 281 -8.36 -4.21 -1.82
C LEU A 281 -7.37 -4.06 -0.65
N LEU A 282 -7.85 -4.10 0.58
CA LEU A 282 -6.99 -4.19 1.76
C LEU A 282 -6.77 -5.66 2.12
N LEU A 283 -5.55 -6.15 1.89
CA LEU A 283 -5.14 -7.52 2.18
C LEU A 283 -4.32 -7.52 3.47
N VAL A 284 -4.79 -8.21 4.51
CA VAL A 284 -4.11 -8.27 5.81
C VAL A 284 -3.78 -9.70 6.17
N GLU A 285 -2.50 -9.99 6.35
CA GLU A 285 -2.01 -11.30 6.79
C GLU A 285 -1.74 -11.29 8.30
N GLU A 286 -2.12 -12.38 8.98
CA GLU A 286 -2.00 -12.57 10.44
C GLU A 286 -2.39 -11.31 11.26
N PRO A 287 -3.60 -10.74 11.08
CA PRO A 287 -4.03 -9.57 11.84
C PRO A 287 -4.04 -9.80 13.36
N GLU A 288 -4.10 -11.05 13.80
CA GLU A 288 -4.07 -11.48 15.19
C GLU A 288 -2.67 -11.49 15.82
N ALA A 289 -1.60 -11.44 15.01
CA ALA A 289 -0.23 -11.57 15.49
C ALA A 289 0.07 -10.50 16.55
N HIS A 290 0.57 -10.93 17.72
CA HIS A 290 0.90 -10.09 18.87
C HIS A 290 -0.25 -9.23 19.43
N LEU A 291 -1.51 -9.47 19.03
CA LEU A 291 -2.69 -8.82 19.59
C LEU A 291 -3.32 -9.66 20.71
N HIS A 292 -3.64 -9.00 21.83
CA HIS A 292 -4.54 -9.57 22.83
C HIS A 292 -5.92 -9.85 22.20
N PRO A 293 -6.64 -10.93 22.56
CA PRO A 293 -7.92 -11.29 21.93
C PRO A 293 -8.97 -10.17 21.88
N GLN A 294 -9.00 -9.30 22.91
CA GLN A 294 -9.88 -8.13 22.92
C GLN A 294 -9.51 -7.13 21.81
N LEU A 295 -8.22 -6.88 21.59
CA LEU A 295 -7.74 -5.97 20.55
C LEU A 295 -8.01 -6.52 19.14
N GLN A 296 -7.98 -7.85 18.96
CA GLN A 296 -8.38 -8.48 17.70
C GLN A 296 -9.84 -8.15 17.35
N SER A 297 -10.73 -8.23 18.34
CA SER A 297 -12.15 -7.89 18.15
C SER A 297 -12.36 -6.41 17.84
N VAL A 298 -11.61 -5.53 18.51
CA VAL A 298 -11.64 -4.08 18.23
C VAL A 298 -11.14 -3.79 16.83
N LEU A 299 -10.04 -4.42 16.40
CA LEU A 299 -9.47 -4.26 15.06
C LEU A 299 -10.46 -4.68 13.97
N LEU A 300 -11.07 -5.86 14.11
CA LEU A 300 -12.07 -6.35 13.14
C LEU A 300 -13.29 -5.43 13.07
N SER A 301 -13.77 -4.95 14.22
CA SER A 301 -14.90 -4.00 14.28
C SER A 301 -14.56 -2.69 13.60
N TYR A 302 -13.36 -2.17 13.85
CA TYR A 302 -12.85 -0.96 13.22
C TYR A 302 -12.75 -1.12 11.70
N LEU A 303 -12.14 -2.20 11.20
CA LEU A 303 -12.04 -2.48 9.76
C LEU A 303 -13.42 -2.59 9.11
N ALA A 304 -14.36 -3.28 9.75
CA ALA A 304 -15.73 -3.38 9.27
C ALA A 304 -16.44 -2.02 9.19
N GLU A 305 -16.17 -1.11 10.14
CA GLU A 305 -16.70 0.25 10.12
C GLU A 305 -16.07 1.11 9.01
N GLN A 306 -14.75 1.01 8.80
CA GLN A 306 -14.07 1.74 7.72
C GLN A 306 -14.59 1.32 6.33
N VAL A 307 -14.85 0.03 6.14
CA VAL A 307 -15.49 -0.47 4.91
C VAL A 307 -16.87 0.14 4.70
N LYS A 308 -17.69 0.26 5.76
CA LYS A 308 -19.01 0.92 5.67
C LYS A 308 -18.90 2.39 5.27
N LYS A 309 -17.90 3.11 5.81
CA LYS A 309 -17.64 4.52 5.46
C LYS A 309 -17.22 4.67 4.01
N SER A 310 -16.25 3.87 3.56
CA SER A 310 -15.81 3.83 2.16
C SER A 310 -16.96 3.61 1.18
N ASN A 311 -17.86 2.66 1.48
CA ASN A 311 -19.04 2.40 0.64
C ASN A 311 -20.07 3.54 0.63
N ARG A 312 -20.14 4.39 1.67
CA ARG A 312 -21.03 5.56 1.70
C ARG A 312 -20.46 6.69 0.84
N ASP A 313 -19.17 6.97 0.99
CA ASP A 313 -18.48 8.01 0.22
C ASP A 313 -18.62 7.78 -1.30
N VAL A 314 -18.56 6.52 -1.74
CA VAL A 314 -18.79 6.14 -3.16
C VAL A 314 -20.22 6.42 -3.63
N ASN A 315 -21.22 6.28 -2.76
CA ASN A 315 -22.62 6.51 -3.12
C ASN A 315 -22.98 8.00 -3.14
N GLU A 316 -22.37 8.80 -2.26
CA GLU A 316 -22.57 10.26 -2.22
C GLU A 316 -21.92 10.94 -3.43
N ASP A 317 -20.66 10.59 -3.76
CA ASP A 317 -19.95 11.11 -4.95
C ASP A 317 -20.65 10.72 -6.27
N GLY A 318 -21.39 9.61 -6.28
CA GLY A 318 -22.15 9.13 -7.45
C GLY A 318 -23.49 9.83 -7.69
N SER A 319 -24.02 10.57 -6.70
CA SER A 319 -25.31 11.27 -6.81
C SER A 319 -25.22 12.69 -7.37
N ASP A 320 -24.06 13.35 -7.29
CA ASP A 320 -23.88 14.74 -7.76
C ASP A 320 -23.53 14.87 -9.25
N ALA A 321 -23.29 13.76 -9.97
CA ALA A 321 -23.03 13.78 -11.41
C ALA A 321 -24.29 13.83 -12.29
N GLY A 322 -25.49 13.98 -11.69
CA GLY A 322 -26.78 13.71 -12.34
C GLY A 322 -27.81 14.84 -12.36
N THR A 323 -27.50 16.05 -11.92
CA THR A 323 -28.41 17.21 -12.04
C THR A 323 -27.62 18.50 -12.22
N GLY A 324 -27.01 18.65 -13.40
CA GLY A 324 -26.63 19.97 -13.92
C GLY A 324 -27.82 20.54 -14.66
N ASP A 325 -28.43 21.58 -14.09
CA ASP A 325 -29.51 22.38 -14.66
C ASP A 325 -29.30 22.66 -16.16
N ILE A 326 -30.20 22.13 -16.98
CA ILE A 326 -30.47 22.69 -18.31
C ILE A 326 -31.63 23.68 -18.13
N GLU A 327 -31.32 24.84 -17.54
CA GLU A 327 -32.03 26.06 -17.88
C GLU A 327 -31.36 26.66 -19.12
N ARG A 328 -32.07 26.60 -20.26
CA ARG A 328 -31.94 27.53 -21.41
C ARG A 328 -32.99 27.19 -22.46
N GLY A 329 -33.92 28.12 -22.68
CA GLY A 329 -34.82 28.16 -23.83
C GLY A 329 -36.26 28.44 -23.46
#